data_AF-A0A0F2RB59-F1
#
_entry.id   AF-A0A0F2RB59-F1
#
_cell.length_a   1.000
_cell.length_b   1.000
_cell.length_c   1.000
_cell.angle_alpha   90.00
_cell.angle_beta   90.00
_cell.angle_gamma   90.00
#
_symmetry.space_group_name_H-M   'P 1'
#
loop_
_entity.id
_entity.type
_entity.pdbx_description
1 polymer ?
#
loop_
_entity_poly.entity_id
_entity_poly.type
_entity_poly.pdbx_seq_one_letter_code
_entity_poly.pdbx_strand_id
1 'polypeptide(L)'
;MRQGRRLLCTAAVSALVILTGGGLTAAQAQVAMAKNSEGVFAIGIPSGDEQPAEDPVRAVPRAPAPAQVQATWDLGAAGQWDSAYRLLGSLEDANAGWKAPANLTVYLANGRRDQRIRDALEARDWAAALALLPDASAHKCDMPFHIWSRAEALEGMGNQTDLSTFYIRSLTHCDDPKLVASLAERSLSVLDADGLAALGELDTLRNSPDPAIILAHQRILRAATWARFEAAVAAGDFAAVKRLAGTSDDPRLLAQAGWTFLEPDAVRAAGYFERALASGADEDARRGLVMAALAAGNIPAARQAIAQAGDPAQLT
;
A
#
# COMPACT_ATOMS: atom_id res chain seq x y z
N MET A 1 -17.59 37.57 -23.18
CA MET A 1 -16.94 38.78 -22.64
C MET A 1 -17.17 38.84 -21.13
N ARG A 2 -16.15 38.48 -20.34
CA ARG A 2 -15.89 39.01 -18.99
C ARG A 2 -14.45 38.62 -18.65
N GLN A 3 -13.61 39.65 -18.56
CA GLN A 3 -12.21 39.61 -18.18
C GLN A 3 -12.09 39.50 -16.65
N GLY A 4 -11.03 38.84 -16.18
CA GLY A 4 -10.62 38.82 -14.76
C GLY A 4 -9.40 37.92 -14.59
N ARG A 5 -8.23 38.31 -15.13
CA ARG A 5 -7.12 38.98 -14.43
C ARG A 5 -6.32 38.02 -13.52
N ARG A 6 -5.12 37.70 -14.02
CA ARG A 6 -4.00 36.95 -13.42
C ARG A 6 -3.54 37.54 -12.09
N LEU A 7 -3.03 36.68 -11.19
CA LEU A 7 -1.94 37.01 -10.26
C LEU A 7 -1.07 35.75 -10.01
N LEU A 8 0.17 35.84 -10.47
CA LEU A 8 1.31 35.00 -10.10
C LEU A 8 1.91 35.54 -8.80
N CYS A 9 2.30 34.67 -7.86
CA CYS A 9 3.27 35.00 -6.82
C CYS A 9 4.22 33.82 -6.61
N THR A 10 5.40 33.95 -7.21
CA THR A 10 6.65 33.26 -6.87
C THR A 10 7.22 33.86 -5.58
N ALA A 11 7.67 33.03 -4.65
CA ALA A 11 8.61 33.44 -3.61
C ALA A 11 9.59 32.30 -3.34
N ALA A 12 10.79 32.43 -3.92
CA ALA A 12 11.98 31.72 -3.52
C ALA A 12 12.60 32.43 -2.31
N VAL A 13 12.94 31.69 -1.27
CA VAL A 13 13.80 32.20 -0.18
C VAL A 13 15.06 31.35 -0.15
N SER A 14 16.10 31.91 -0.74
CA SER A 14 17.49 31.54 -0.50
C SER A 14 17.94 32.17 0.82
N ALA A 15 18.61 31.41 1.68
CA ALA A 15 19.44 31.94 2.74
C ALA A 15 20.75 31.15 2.79
N LEU A 16 21.84 31.85 2.48
CA LEU A 16 23.22 31.40 2.48
C LEU A 16 24.03 32.43 3.30
N VAL A 17 24.63 32.00 4.40
CA VAL A 17 25.72 32.66 5.17
C VAL A 17 26.44 31.49 5.89
N ILE A 18 27.62 30.99 5.52
CA ILE A 18 29.00 31.50 5.44
C ILE A 18 29.68 31.78 6.81
N LEU A 19 30.59 30.83 7.14
CA LEU A 19 31.93 30.89 7.81
C LEU A 19 32.04 31.54 9.21
N THR A 20 32.62 30.87 10.21
CA THR A 20 34.07 30.61 10.46
C THR A 20 34.14 29.92 11.84
N GLY A 21 35.11 29.13 12.28
CA GLY A 21 36.40 28.67 11.78
C GLY A 21 37.14 27.94 12.93
N GLY A 22 38.12 27.08 12.58
CA GLY A 22 39.19 26.57 13.47
C GLY A 22 38.81 25.41 14.41
N GLY A 23 39.55 24.32 14.52
CA GLY A 23 40.83 23.92 13.94
C GLY A 23 41.33 22.66 14.65
N LEU A 24 41.81 21.71 13.86
CA LEU A 24 42.95 20.79 14.09
C LEU A 24 43.03 20.03 15.43
N THR A 25 43.02 18.70 15.35
CA THR A 25 44.26 17.90 15.40
C THR A 25 43.97 16.45 15.01
N ALA A 26 44.71 15.97 14.01
CA ALA A 26 44.85 14.57 13.66
C ALA A 26 45.91 13.92 14.56
N ALA A 27 45.71 12.65 14.93
CA ALA A 27 46.77 11.73 15.28
C ALA A 27 46.33 10.28 14.99
N GLN A 28 46.74 9.80 13.81
CA GLN A 28 46.94 8.38 13.54
C GLN A 28 48.41 8.04 13.78
N ALA A 29 48.69 6.94 14.48
CA ALA A 29 49.81 6.00 14.24
C ALA A 29 49.74 4.95 15.37
N GLN A 30 49.37 3.70 15.09
CA GLN A 30 50.20 2.62 14.54
C GLN A 30 51.30 2.10 15.47
N VAL A 31 51.38 0.79 15.47
CA VAL A 31 51.98 -0.13 16.43
C VAL A 31 53.44 -0.45 16.07
N ALA A 32 54.24 -0.65 17.12
CA ALA A 32 55.46 -1.45 17.25
C ALA A 32 56.73 -1.08 16.45
N MET A 33 57.86 -1.07 17.18
CA MET A 33 58.97 -2.01 16.97
C MET A 33 59.91 -1.97 18.19
N ALA A 34 60.35 -3.17 18.59
CA ALA A 34 61.18 -3.46 19.75
C ALA A 34 62.64 -3.01 19.55
N LYS A 35 63.33 -2.74 20.67
CA LYS A 35 64.80 -2.75 20.71
C LYS A 35 65.28 -3.44 21.98
N ASN A 36 66.11 -4.45 21.75
CA ASN A 36 66.73 -5.33 22.74
C ASN A 36 67.63 -4.56 23.71
N SER A 37 67.55 -4.91 24.99
CA SER A 37 68.66 -4.80 25.93
C SER A 37 68.65 -6.01 26.85
N GLU A 38 69.63 -6.89 26.65
CA GLU A 38 70.00 -7.95 27.58
C GLU A 38 70.41 -7.34 28.92
N GLY A 39 69.85 -7.90 30.00
CA GLY A 39 70.20 -7.59 31.38
C GLY A 39 69.97 -8.85 32.20
N VAL A 40 70.99 -9.26 32.93
CA VAL A 40 71.21 -10.59 33.44
C VAL A 40 71.03 -10.62 34.98
N PHE A 41 70.35 -11.68 35.44
CA PHE A 41 70.18 -12.22 36.82
C PHE A 41 69.31 -11.49 37.86
N ALA A 42 68.26 -12.18 38.32
CA ALA A 42 68.28 -12.85 39.62
C ALA A 42 67.25 -14.01 39.62
N ILE A 43 67.71 -15.26 39.75
CA ILE A 43 66.85 -16.39 40.13
C ILE A 43 66.62 -16.24 41.63
N GLY A 44 65.59 -15.48 42.00
CA GLY A 44 65.03 -15.49 43.35
C GLY A 44 64.02 -16.63 43.43
N ILE A 45 64.29 -17.63 44.26
CA ILE A 45 63.28 -18.60 44.69
C ILE A 45 62.32 -17.85 45.62
N PRO A 46 61.03 -17.65 45.26
CA PRO A 46 60.05 -17.17 46.22
C PRO A 46 59.74 -18.35 47.15
N SER A 47 60.21 -18.23 48.38
CA SER A 47 59.70 -19.03 49.50
C SER A 47 58.53 -18.24 50.07
N GLY A 48 57.31 -18.75 49.92
CA GLY A 48 56.13 -18.12 50.49
C GLY A 48 54.88 -18.59 49.78
N ASP A 49 53.96 -19.16 50.54
CA ASP A 49 52.68 -19.68 50.09
C ASP A 49 51.87 -18.62 49.31
N GLU A 50 51.99 -18.61 47.98
CA GLU A 50 50.95 -18.05 47.11
C GLU A 50 49.84 -19.09 47.03
N GLN A 51 48.88 -18.96 47.95
CA GLN A 51 47.52 -19.42 47.69
C GLN A 51 47.18 -18.97 46.27
N PRO A 52 46.80 -19.87 45.34
CA PRO A 52 46.24 -19.46 44.08
C PRO A 52 45.15 -18.46 44.43
N ALA A 53 45.27 -17.22 43.95
CA ALA A 53 44.12 -16.33 43.95
C ALA A 53 43.01 -17.16 43.32
N GLU A 54 41.97 -17.50 44.10
CA GLU A 54 40.76 -18.05 43.54
C GLU A 54 40.37 -17.05 42.46
N ASP A 55 40.54 -17.47 41.20
CA ASP A 55 39.85 -16.83 40.09
C ASP A 55 38.41 -16.68 40.60
N PRO A 56 37.88 -15.45 40.73
CA PRO A 56 36.51 -15.28 41.21
C PRO A 56 35.68 -16.13 40.27
N VAL A 57 35.15 -17.25 40.80
CA VAL A 57 34.37 -18.21 40.03
C VAL A 57 33.40 -17.36 39.24
N ARG A 58 33.62 -17.30 37.92
CA ARG A 58 32.83 -16.43 37.05
C ARG A 58 31.41 -16.95 37.21
N ALA A 59 30.63 -16.28 38.05
CA ALA A 59 29.32 -16.77 38.45
C ALA A 59 28.54 -16.95 37.15
N VAL A 60 28.28 -18.20 36.79
CA VAL A 60 27.50 -18.51 35.60
C VAL A 60 26.17 -17.80 35.82
N PRO A 61 25.76 -16.90 34.90
CA PRO A 61 24.52 -16.16 35.07
C PRO A 61 23.41 -17.14 35.39
N ARG A 62 22.74 -16.95 36.54
CA ARG A 62 21.64 -17.82 36.93
C ARG A 62 20.51 -17.53 35.97
N ALA A 63 20.20 -18.46 35.07
CA ALA A 63 19.10 -18.28 34.15
C ALA A 63 17.75 -18.39 34.91
N PRO A 64 16.72 -17.63 34.49
CA PRO A 64 15.36 -17.83 35.00
C PRO A 64 14.86 -19.25 34.75
N ALA A 65 13.86 -19.68 35.52
CA ALA A 65 13.21 -20.97 35.26
C ALA A 65 12.52 -20.95 33.87
N PRO A 66 12.59 -22.03 33.08
CA PRO A 66 11.97 -22.07 31.75
C PRO A 66 10.47 -21.70 31.76
N ALA A 67 9.74 -22.09 32.81
CA ALA A 67 8.33 -21.74 32.98
C ALA A 67 8.08 -20.22 33.09
N GLN A 68 9.02 -19.45 33.62
CA GLN A 68 8.91 -17.99 33.73
C GLN A 68 9.12 -17.30 32.37
N VAL A 69 10.07 -17.81 31.59
CA VAL A 69 10.27 -17.35 30.21
C VAL A 69 9.05 -17.72 29.36
N GLN A 70 8.49 -18.91 29.54
CA GLN A 70 7.25 -19.33 28.86
C GLN A 70 6.07 -18.44 29.23
N ALA A 71 5.90 -18.08 30.49
CA ALA A 71 4.84 -17.15 30.91
C ALA A 71 4.92 -15.79 30.19
N THR A 72 6.13 -15.35 29.81
CA THR A 72 6.30 -14.12 29.01
C THR A 72 5.78 -14.30 27.58
N TRP A 73 6.03 -15.46 26.97
CA TRP A 73 5.45 -15.83 25.68
C TRP A 73 3.93 -15.88 25.74
N ASP A 74 3.38 -16.49 26.80
CA ASP A 74 1.93 -16.65 26.96
C ASP A 74 1.21 -15.31 27.10
N LEU A 75 1.80 -14.36 27.84
CA LEU A 75 1.29 -12.98 27.93
C LEU A 75 1.28 -12.29 26.56
N GLY A 76 2.35 -12.45 25.77
CA GLY A 76 2.39 -11.91 24.41
C GLY A 76 1.34 -12.58 23.50
N ALA A 77 1.17 -13.89 23.60
CA ALA A 77 0.17 -14.63 22.82
C ALA A 77 -1.27 -14.19 23.17
N ALA A 78 -1.50 -13.78 24.41
CA ALA A 78 -2.76 -13.18 24.87
C ALA A 78 -2.92 -11.69 24.51
N GLY A 79 -1.97 -11.08 23.79
CA GLY A 79 -1.98 -9.66 23.42
C GLY A 79 -1.66 -8.70 24.58
N GLN A 80 -1.22 -9.22 25.73
CA GLN A 80 -0.91 -8.44 26.93
C GLN A 80 0.53 -7.91 26.87
N TRP A 81 0.85 -7.13 25.84
CA TRP A 81 2.21 -6.74 25.49
C TRP A 81 2.96 -5.98 26.60
N ASP A 82 2.30 -5.01 27.25
CA ASP A 82 2.92 -4.25 28.34
C ASP A 82 3.15 -5.13 29.59
N SER A 83 2.29 -6.12 29.84
CA SER A 83 2.52 -7.11 30.91
C SER A 83 3.68 -8.04 30.58
N ALA A 84 3.78 -8.50 29.33
CA ALA A 84 4.89 -9.32 28.86
C ALA A 84 6.24 -8.56 28.99
N TYR A 85 6.30 -7.28 28.59
CA TYR A 85 7.50 -6.46 28.75
C TYR A 85 7.89 -6.24 30.21
N ARG A 86 6.92 -5.98 31.09
CA ARG A 86 7.19 -5.85 32.53
C ARG A 86 7.72 -7.15 33.13
N LEU A 87 7.17 -8.30 32.73
CA LEU A 87 7.67 -9.60 33.17
C LEU A 87 9.07 -9.87 32.63
N LEU A 88 9.33 -9.59 31.36
CA LEU A 88 10.66 -9.78 30.78
C LEU A 88 11.72 -8.93 31.50
N GLY A 89 11.42 -7.65 31.75
CA GLY A 89 12.30 -6.75 32.49
C GLY A 89 12.56 -7.24 33.91
N SER A 90 11.54 -7.72 34.63
CA SER A 90 11.74 -8.26 35.99
C SER A 90 12.58 -9.54 36.01
N LEU A 91 12.50 -10.36 34.96
CA LEU A 91 13.38 -11.52 34.81
C LEU A 91 14.83 -11.11 34.54
N GLU A 92 15.07 -10.08 33.72
CA GLU A 92 16.41 -9.55 33.47
C GLU A 92 17.01 -8.90 34.74
N ASP A 93 16.22 -8.15 35.50
CA ASP A 93 16.64 -7.52 36.75
C ASP A 93 16.96 -8.56 37.84
N ALA A 94 16.16 -9.62 37.95
CA ALA A 94 16.33 -10.67 38.96
C ALA A 94 17.47 -11.65 38.64
N ASN A 95 17.92 -11.71 37.38
CA ASN A 95 18.90 -12.69 36.90
C ASN A 95 20.11 -11.98 36.27
N ALA A 96 20.98 -11.44 37.14
CA ALA A 96 22.16 -10.68 36.70
C ALA A 96 23.02 -11.47 35.69
N GLY A 97 23.32 -10.82 34.56
CA GLY A 97 24.11 -11.41 33.46
C GLY A 97 23.31 -12.29 32.49
N TRP A 98 22.05 -12.60 32.79
CA TRP A 98 21.14 -13.22 31.83
C TRP A 98 20.60 -12.17 30.85
N LYS A 99 20.31 -12.60 29.61
CA LYS A 99 19.69 -11.78 28.58
C LYS A 99 18.52 -12.53 27.98
N ALA A 100 17.44 -11.81 27.72
CA ALA A 100 16.29 -12.35 27.01
C ALA A 100 16.72 -13.00 25.68
N PRO A 101 16.15 -14.16 25.31
CA PRO A 101 16.31 -14.70 23.97
C PRO A 101 15.94 -13.65 22.92
N ALA A 102 16.78 -13.50 21.89
CA ALA A 102 16.60 -12.47 20.88
C ALA A 102 15.24 -12.59 20.15
N ASN A 103 14.79 -13.83 19.92
CA ASN A 103 13.49 -14.10 19.32
C ASN A 103 12.31 -13.65 20.20
N LEU A 104 12.39 -13.80 21.54
CA LEU A 104 11.38 -13.30 22.46
C LEU A 104 11.32 -11.77 22.42
N THR A 105 12.48 -11.12 22.42
CA THR A 105 12.57 -9.65 22.36
C THR A 105 11.96 -9.12 21.06
N VAL A 106 12.30 -9.72 19.93
CA VAL A 106 11.73 -9.36 18.61
C VAL A 106 10.22 -9.62 18.57
N TYR A 107 9.76 -10.76 19.11
CA TYR A 107 8.35 -11.09 19.17
C TYR A 107 7.54 -10.05 19.95
N LEU A 108 7.97 -9.69 21.16
CA LEU A 108 7.28 -8.68 21.96
C LEU A 108 7.32 -7.29 21.32
N ALA A 109 8.46 -6.92 20.71
CA ALA A 109 8.59 -5.64 20.02
C ALA A 109 7.64 -5.53 18.82
N ASN A 110 7.54 -6.59 18.03
CA ASN A 110 6.62 -6.68 16.90
C ASN A 110 5.16 -6.62 17.38
N GLY A 111 4.78 -7.45 18.36
CA GLY A 111 3.41 -7.48 18.87
C GLY A 111 2.95 -6.14 19.44
N ARG A 112 3.83 -5.46 20.20
CA ARG A 112 3.53 -4.13 20.76
C ARG A 112 3.40 -3.05 19.68
N ARG A 113 4.27 -3.08 18.66
CA ARG A 113 4.15 -2.18 17.51
C ARG A 113 2.84 -2.43 16.76
N ASP A 114 2.51 -3.69 16.48
CA ASP A 114 1.28 -4.05 15.77
C ASP A 114 0.03 -3.64 16.55
N GLN A 115 0.07 -3.73 17.89
CA GLN A 115 -0.99 -3.19 18.73
C GLN A 115 -1.14 -1.68 18.58
N ARG A 116 -0.03 -0.93 18.66
CA ARG A 116 -0.06 0.53 18.49
C ARG A 116 -0.53 0.95 17.10
N ILE A 117 -0.21 0.17 16.07
CA ILE A 117 -0.74 0.40 14.72
C ILE A 117 -2.26 0.24 14.73
N ARG A 118 -2.80 -0.84 15.32
CA ARG A 118 -4.25 -1.03 15.45
C ARG A 118 -4.91 0.11 16.22
N ASP A 119 -4.34 0.49 17.36
CA ASP A 119 -4.86 1.58 18.20
C ASP A 119 -4.87 2.92 17.41
N ALA A 120 -3.83 3.20 16.63
CA ALA A 120 -3.74 4.39 15.78
C ALA A 120 -4.78 4.37 14.65
N LEU A 121 -4.98 3.23 13.98
CA LEU A 121 -6.00 3.08 12.94
C LEU A 121 -7.42 3.24 13.51
N GLU A 122 -7.70 2.62 14.66
CA GLU A 122 -9.00 2.76 15.36
C GLU A 122 -9.26 4.22 15.76
N ALA A 123 -8.23 4.92 16.24
CA ALA A 123 -8.27 6.34 16.56
C ALA A 123 -8.27 7.26 15.31
N ARG A 124 -8.14 6.69 14.10
CA ARG A 124 -7.98 7.41 12.83
C ARG A 124 -6.77 8.35 12.78
N ASP A 125 -5.75 8.06 13.57
CA ASP A 125 -4.46 8.74 13.53
C ASP A 125 -3.57 8.10 12.45
N TRP A 126 -3.88 8.45 11.19
CA TRP A 126 -3.23 7.87 10.01
C TRP A 126 -1.73 8.14 9.97
N ALA A 127 -1.31 9.33 10.40
CA ALA A 127 0.10 9.71 10.44
C ALA A 127 0.86 8.89 11.47
N ALA A 128 0.29 8.68 12.67
CA ALA A 128 0.89 7.80 13.67
C ALA A 128 0.95 6.34 13.19
N ALA A 129 -0.12 5.83 12.56
CA ALA A 129 -0.13 4.48 11.99
C ALA A 129 1.00 4.30 10.96
N LEU A 130 1.19 5.26 10.05
CA LEU A 130 2.27 5.25 9.06
C LEU A 130 3.66 5.35 9.68
N ALA A 131 3.83 6.17 10.72
CA ALA A 131 5.12 6.33 11.41
C ALA A 131 5.53 5.08 12.22
N LEU A 132 4.56 4.25 12.63
CA LEU A 132 4.80 3.00 13.34
C LEU A 132 5.14 1.83 12.40
N LEU A 133 4.71 1.91 11.14
CA LEU A 133 4.99 0.88 10.15
C LEU A 133 6.48 0.86 9.80
N PRO A 134 7.08 -0.33 9.60
CA PRO A 134 8.43 -0.40 9.05
C PRO A 134 8.54 0.36 7.73
N ASP A 135 9.73 0.89 7.43
CA ASP A 135 9.98 1.44 6.11
C ASP A 135 9.71 0.37 5.05
N ALA A 136 8.96 0.75 4.02
CA ALA A 136 8.66 -0.17 2.94
C ALA A 136 9.94 -0.54 2.21
N SER A 137 10.28 -1.83 2.19
CA SER A 137 11.42 -2.31 1.42
C SER A 137 11.16 -2.13 -0.07
N ALA A 138 12.12 -1.57 -0.80
CA ALA A 138 12.00 -1.43 -2.25
C ALA A 138 11.97 -2.77 -3.01
N HIS A 139 12.33 -3.88 -2.36
CA HIS A 139 12.50 -5.19 -3.02
C HIS A 139 11.86 -6.35 -2.26
N LYS A 140 11.01 -6.07 -1.27
CA LYS A 140 10.32 -7.14 -0.51
C LYS A 140 8.88 -6.73 -0.25
N CYS A 141 7.99 -7.69 -0.40
CA CYS A 141 6.62 -7.56 0.08
C CYS A 141 6.62 -7.41 1.61
N ASP A 142 5.89 -6.41 2.10
CA ASP A 142 5.64 -6.23 3.53
C ASP A 142 4.78 -7.39 4.07
N MET A 143 4.74 -7.55 5.40
CA MET A 143 3.83 -8.52 6.02
C MET A 143 2.36 -8.15 5.72
N PRO A 144 1.43 -9.10 5.54
CA PRO A 144 0.04 -8.79 5.17
C PRO A 144 -0.64 -7.78 6.09
N PHE A 145 -0.47 -7.90 7.42
CA PHE A 145 -1.00 -6.93 8.37
C PHE A 145 -0.48 -5.51 8.13
N HIS A 146 0.82 -5.35 7.83
CA HIS A 146 1.44 -4.05 7.55
C HIS A 146 0.97 -3.47 6.21
N ILE A 147 0.78 -4.31 5.20
CA ILE A 147 0.22 -3.89 3.91
C ILE A 147 -1.18 -3.32 4.08
N TRP A 148 -2.07 -4.05 4.75
CA TRP A 148 -3.45 -3.61 4.95
C TRP A 148 -3.52 -2.35 5.83
N SER A 149 -2.71 -2.30 6.90
CA SER A 149 -2.61 -1.12 7.76
C SER A 149 -2.13 0.11 6.98
N ARG A 150 -1.15 -0.07 6.10
CA ARG A 150 -0.64 1.02 5.25
C ARG A 150 -1.67 1.49 4.24
N ALA A 151 -2.37 0.55 3.59
CA ALA A 151 -3.43 0.88 2.64
C ALA A 151 -4.53 1.72 3.31
N GLU A 152 -5.00 1.29 4.48
CA GLU A 152 -6.03 1.99 5.26
C GLU A 152 -5.57 3.39 5.69
N ALA A 153 -4.35 3.52 6.22
CA ALA A 153 -3.84 4.83 6.63
C ALA A 153 -3.65 5.78 5.44
N LEU A 154 -3.13 5.28 4.30
CA LEU A 154 -2.98 6.11 3.08
C LEU A 154 -4.32 6.53 2.48
N GLU A 155 -5.31 5.64 2.50
CA GLU A 155 -6.69 5.94 2.11
C GLU A 155 -7.28 7.03 3.02
N GLY A 156 -7.10 6.90 4.34
CA GLY A 156 -7.55 7.88 5.33
C GLY A 156 -6.89 9.26 5.19
N MET A 157 -5.65 9.31 4.68
CA MET A 157 -4.95 10.57 4.37
C MET A 157 -5.47 11.25 3.10
N GLY A 158 -6.14 10.53 2.21
CA GLY A 158 -6.68 11.06 0.96
C GLY A 158 -5.61 11.50 -0.07
N ASN A 159 -4.34 11.19 0.13
CA ASN A 159 -3.27 11.49 -0.83
C ASN A 159 -3.22 10.42 -1.92
N GLN A 160 -3.83 10.70 -3.07
CA GLN A 160 -3.88 9.79 -4.22
C GLN A 160 -2.49 9.44 -4.78
N THR A 161 -1.52 10.35 -4.72
CA THR A 161 -0.15 10.07 -5.21
C THR A 161 0.55 9.01 -4.36
N ASP A 162 0.48 9.14 -3.04
CA ASP A 162 1.10 8.17 -2.13
C ASP A 162 0.36 6.83 -2.17
N LEU A 163 -0.98 6.86 -2.27
CA LEU A 163 -1.82 5.67 -2.37
C LEU A 163 -1.52 4.88 -3.65
N SER A 164 -1.47 5.56 -4.80
CA SER A 164 -1.10 4.97 -6.09
C SER A 164 0.31 4.38 -6.05
N THR A 165 1.28 5.13 -5.51
CA THR A 165 2.67 4.66 -5.35
C THR A 165 2.74 3.39 -4.50
N PHE A 166 1.97 3.33 -3.42
CA PHE A 166 1.87 2.15 -2.57
C PHE A 166 1.33 0.93 -3.34
N TYR A 167 0.20 1.07 -4.05
CA TYR A 167 -0.39 -0.05 -4.80
C TYR A 167 0.53 -0.55 -5.91
N ILE A 168 1.13 0.36 -6.68
CA ILE A 168 2.11 0.02 -7.73
C ILE A 168 3.25 -0.80 -7.12
N ARG A 169 3.87 -0.32 -6.04
CA ARG A 169 4.98 -1.01 -5.38
C ARG A 169 4.56 -2.38 -4.83
N SER A 170 3.45 -2.44 -4.09
CA SER A 170 2.98 -3.68 -3.49
C SER A 170 2.65 -4.74 -4.55
N LEU A 171 1.96 -4.35 -5.63
CA LEU A 171 1.62 -5.27 -6.72
C LEU A 171 2.83 -5.64 -7.60
N THR A 172 3.93 -4.89 -7.54
CA THR A 172 5.18 -5.21 -8.24
C THR A 172 6.04 -6.21 -7.46
N HIS A 173 6.01 -6.18 -6.12
CA HIS A 173 6.96 -6.93 -5.28
C HIS A 173 6.33 -8.02 -4.41
N CYS A 174 5.00 -8.14 -4.39
CA CYS A 174 4.32 -9.22 -3.71
C CYS A 174 4.08 -10.41 -4.64
N ASP A 175 4.46 -11.59 -4.18
CA ASP A 175 4.40 -12.83 -4.97
C ASP A 175 3.25 -13.77 -4.54
N ASP A 176 2.62 -13.52 -3.38
CA ASP A 176 1.46 -14.30 -2.92
C ASP A 176 0.23 -13.98 -3.78
N PRO A 177 -0.28 -14.91 -4.61
CA PRO A 177 -1.36 -14.62 -5.54
C PRO A 177 -2.64 -14.16 -4.84
N LYS A 178 -2.93 -14.67 -3.63
CA LYS A 178 -4.14 -14.29 -2.89
C LYS A 178 -4.06 -12.85 -2.42
N LEU A 179 -2.90 -12.43 -1.92
CA LEU A 179 -2.65 -11.06 -1.50
C LEU A 179 -2.67 -10.11 -2.69
N VAL A 180 -2.01 -10.47 -3.80
CA VAL A 180 -2.00 -9.67 -5.04
C VAL A 180 -3.40 -9.46 -5.58
N ALA A 181 -4.19 -10.53 -5.72
CA ALA A 181 -5.58 -10.42 -6.19
C ALA A 181 -6.42 -9.54 -5.24
N SER A 182 -6.26 -9.70 -3.93
CA SER A 182 -7.01 -8.90 -2.94
C SER A 182 -6.63 -7.42 -2.98
N LEU A 183 -5.34 -7.10 -3.17
CA LEU A 183 -4.87 -5.72 -3.33
C LEU A 183 -5.38 -5.10 -4.62
N ALA A 184 -5.29 -5.83 -5.73
CA ALA A 184 -5.82 -5.39 -7.02
C ALA A 184 -7.32 -5.11 -6.94
N GLU A 185 -8.09 -5.97 -6.28
CA GLU A 185 -9.52 -5.76 -6.05
C GLU A 185 -9.82 -4.55 -5.16
N ARG A 186 -9.10 -4.39 -4.04
CA ARG A 186 -9.29 -3.21 -3.18
C ARG A 186 -8.96 -1.90 -3.91
N SER A 187 -7.99 -1.92 -4.82
CA SER A 187 -7.59 -0.72 -5.57
C SER A 187 -8.76 -0.08 -6.35
N LEU A 188 -9.74 -0.89 -6.77
CA LEU A 188 -10.91 -0.47 -7.55
C LEU A 188 -11.79 0.56 -6.84
N SER A 189 -11.81 0.58 -5.51
CA SER A 189 -12.65 1.50 -4.73
C SER A 189 -11.92 2.72 -4.20
N VAL A 190 -10.60 2.78 -4.32
CA VAL A 190 -9.77 3.78 -3.63
C VAL A 190 -8.87 4.59 -4.57
N LEU A 191 -8.52 4.05 -5.74
CA LEU A 191 -7.71 4.74 -6.75
C LEU A 191 -8.58 5.48 -7.76
N ASP A 192 -8.04 6.59 -8.25
CA ASP A 192 -8.60 7.34 -9.36
C ASP A 192 -8.27 6.71 -10.74
N ALA A 193 -8.69 7.38 -11.82
CA ALA A 193 -8.48 6.93 -13.19
C ALA A 193 -7.00 6.74 -13.55
N ASP A 194 -6.11 7.60 -13.05
CA ASP A 194 -4.69 7.56 -13.35
C ASP A 194 -3.99 6.45 -12.57
N GLY A 195 -4.36 6.25 -11.30
CA GLY A 195 -3.90 5.12 -10.50
C GLY A 195 -4.32 3.78 -11.10
N LEU A 196 -5.61 3.62 -11.44
CA LEU A 196 -6.11 2.39 -12.07
C LEU A 196 -5.46 2.13 -13.44
N ALA A 197 -5.21 3.19 -14.21
CA ALA A 197 -4.48 3.09 -15.46
C ALA A 197 -3.05 2.56 -15.27
N ALA A 198 -2.33 3.10 -14.29
CA ALA A 198 -0.97 2.66 -13.98
C ALA A 198 -0.94 1.19 -13.55
N LEU A 199 -1.92 0.75 -12.75
CA LEU A 199 -2.04 -0.67 -12.37
C LEU A 199 -2.30 -1.57 -13.59
N GLY A 200 -3.11 -1.12 -14.55
CA GLY A 200 -3.39 -1.87 -15.78
C GLY A 200 -2.16 -2.20 -16.63
N GLU A 201 -1.07 -1.46 -16.46
CA GLU A 201 0.19 -1.65 -17.19
C GLU A 201 1.20 -2.55 -16.47
N LEU A 202 0.91 -2.99 -15.24
CA LEU A 202 1.84 -3.82 -14.47
C LEU A 202 1.96 -5.23 -15.06
N ASP A 203 3.20 -5.67 -15.32
CA ASP A 203 3.50 -7.00 -15.83
C ASP A 203 3.02 -8.13 -14.90
N THR A 204 3.08 -7.90 -13.58
CA THR A 204 2.61 -8.85 -12.56
C THR A 204 1.11 -9.11 -12.65
N LEU A 205 0.32 -8.14 -13.14
CA LEU A 205 -1.11 -8.33 -13.38
C LEU A 205 -1.36 -8.85 -14.80
N ARG A 206 -0.75 -8.21 -15.80
CA ARG A 206 -0.96 -8.49 -17.23
C ARG A 206 -0.61 -9.92 -17.64
N ASN A 207 0.49 -10.43 -17.11
CA ASN A 207 1.05 -11.71 -17.52
C ASN A 207 0.82 -12.82 -16.48
N SER A 208 -0.05 -12.57 -15.49
CA SER A 208 -0.31 -13.54 -14.44
C SER A 208 -1.04 -14.78 -14.98
N PRO A 209 -0.63 -15.99 -14.60
CA PRO A 209 -1.39 -17.21 -14.87
C PRO A 209 -2.52 -17.46 -13.85
N ASP A 210 -2.58 -16.69 -12.76
CA ASP A 210 -3.55 -16.90 -11.69
C ASP A 210 -4.95 -16.35 -12.08
N PRO A 211 -6.02 -17.19 -12.06
CA PRO A 211 -7.35 -16.76 -12.47
C PRO A 211 -7.93 -15.58 -11.67
N ALA A 212 -7.61 -15.47 -10.38
CA ALA A 212 -8.10 -14.38 -9.54
C ALA A 212 -7.40 -13.06 -9.89
N ILE A 213 -6.09 -13.11 -10.18
CA ILE A 213 -5.34 -11.94 -10.65
C ILE A 213 -5.82 -11.51 -12.05
N ILE A 214 -6.04 -12.45 -12.96
CA ILE A 214 -6.58 -12.16 -14.30
C ILE A 214 -7.93 -11.44 -14.19
N LEU A 215 -8.84 -11.95 -13.34
CA LEU A 215 -10.15 -11.34 -13.12
C LEU A 215 -10.02 -9.92 -12.53
N ALA A 216 -9.15 -9.74 -11.53
CA ALA A 216 -8.91 -8.44 -10.92
C ALA A 216 -8.33 -7.43 -11.93
N HIS A 217 -7.37 -7.86 -12.77
CA HIS A 217 -6.79 -7.03 -13.83
C HIS A 217 -7.84 -6.58 -14.84
N GLN A 218 -8.71 -7.49 -15.29
CA GLN A 218 -9.83 -7.14 -16.19
C GLN A 218 -10.79 -6.14 -15.56
N ARG A 219 -11.03 -6.22 -14.24
CA ARG A 219 -11.86 -5.25 -13.52
C ARG A 219 -11.17 -3.90 -13.38
N ILE A 220 -9.86 -3.87 -13.16
CA ILE A 220 -9.05 -2.63 -13.16
C ILE A 220 -9.14 -1.94 -14.52
N LEU A 221 -8.95 -2.68 -15.63
CA LEU A 221 -9.03 -2.12 -16.98
C LEU A 221 -10.42 -1.55 -17.30
N ARG A 222 -11.49 -2.24 -16.88
CA ARG A 222 -12.87 -1.74 -17.03
C ARG A 222 -13.11 -0.49 -16.18
N ALA A 223 -12.68 -0.51 -14.91
CA ALA A 223 -12.83 0.64 -14.01
C ALA A 223 -12.04 1.87 -14.51
N ALA A 224 -10.80 1.69 -14.96
CA ALA A 224 -10.00 2.76 -15.56
C ALA A 224 -10.67 3.34 -16.82
N THR A 225 -11.24 2.48 -17.67
CA THR A 225 -11.95 2.91 -18.88
C THR A 225 -13.23 3.67 -18.53
N TRP A 226 -14.00 3.18 -17.57
CA TRP A 226 -15.21 3.84 -17.07
C TRP A 226 -14.90 5.22 -16.48
N ALA A 227 -13.87 5.33 -15.62
CA ALA A 227 -13.49 6.60 -15.01
C ALA A 227 -13.05 7.65 -16.05
N ARG A 228 -12.28 7.24 -17.06
CA ARG A 228 -11.92 8.12 -18.20
C ARG A 228 -13.14 8.54 -19.01
N PHE A 229 -14.10 7.63 -19.18
CA PHE A 229 -15.35 7.91 -19.87
C PHE A 229 -16.18 8.95 -19.11
N GLU A 230 -16.36 8.78 -17.79
CA GLU A 230 -17.07 9.76 -16.94
C GLU A 230 -16.40 11.13 -16.97
N ALA A 231 -15.08 11.17 -16.90
CA ALA A 231 -14.33 12.43 -17.02
C ALA A 231 -14.56 13.11 -18.39
N ALA A 232 -14.58 12.33 -19.47
CA ALA A 232 -14.87 12.86 -20.82
C ALA A 232 -16.30 13.39 -20.94
N VAL A 233 -17.29 12.70 -20.36
CA VAL A 233 -18.68 13.18 -20.30
C VAL A 233 -18.78 14.48 -19.51
N ALA A 234 -18.18 14.53 -18.32
CA ALA A 234 -18.18 15.73 -17.47
C ALA A 234 -17.49 16.93 -18.13
N ALA A 235 -16.46 16.68 -18.94
CA ALA A 235 -15.76 17.70 -19.71
C ALA A 235 -16.50 18.11 -21.01
N GLY A 236 -17.57 17.39 -21.39
CA GLY A 236 -18.23 17.58 -22.70
C GLY A 236 -17.36 17.17 -23.90
N ASP A 237 -16.33 16.33 -23.69
CA ASP A 237 -15.45 15.84 -24.75
C ASP A 237 -16.10 14.64 -25.46
N PHE A 238 -17.08 14.93 -26.32
CA PHE A 238 -17.78 13.92 -27.10
C PHE A 238 -16.85 13.12 -28.03
N ALA A 239 -15.70 13.67 -28.43
CA ALA A 239 -14.72 12.94 -29.24
C ALA A 239 -14.05 11.82 -28.43
N ALA A 240 -13.67 12.11 -27.17
CA ALA A 240 -13.17 11.09 -26.24
C ALA A 240 -14.24 10.08 -25.86
N VAL A 241 -15.48 10.51 -25.56
CA VAL A 241 -16.62 9.61 -25.29
C VAL A 241 -16.82 8.64 -26.47
N LYS A 242 -16.85 9.17 -27.69
CA LYS A 242 -16.99 8.36 -28.91
C LYS A 242 -15.86 7.34 -29.07
N ARG A 243 -14.61 7.75 -28.83
CA ARG A 243 -13.44 6.87 -28.93
C ARG A 243 -13.51 5.74 -27.91
N LEU A 244 -13.77 6.06 -26.65
CA LEU A 244 -13.85 5.09 -25.55
C LEU A 244 -15.00 4.09 -25.74
N ALA A 245 -16.20 4.57 -26.09
CA ALA A 245 -17.34 3.71 -26.38
C ALA A 245 -17.20 2.94 -27.70
N GLY A 246 -16.46 3.47 -28.66
CA GLY A 246 -16.21 2.82 -29.95
C GLY A 246 -15.37 1.55 -29.85
N THR A 247 -14.50 1.44 -28.84
CA THR A 247 -13.61 0.29 -28.62
C THR A 247 -14.04 -0.60 -27.46
N SER A 248 -15.15 -0.27 -26.80
CA SER A 248 -15.64 -1.00 -25.62
C SER A 248 -16.74 -1.98 -26.01
N ASP A 249 -16.73 -3.16 -25.39
CA ASP A 249 -17.84 -4.11 -25.39
C ASP A 249 -18.59 -4.14 -24.06
N ASP A 250 -18.23 -3.26 -23.11
CA ASP A 250 -18.89 -3.16 -21.81
C ASP A 250 -20.32 -2.61 -22.00
N PRO A 251 -21.36 -3.41 -21.68
CA PRO A 251 -22.75 -3.02 -21.91
C PRO A 251 -23.14 -1.75 -21.15
N ARG A 252 -22.60 -1.54 -19.94
CA ARG A 252 -22.88 -0.35 -19.13
C ARG A 252 -22.29 0.90 -19.77
N LEU A 253 -21.04 0.82 -20.23
CA LEU A 253 -20.37 1.93 -20.93
C LEU A 253 -21.09 2.28 -22.22
N LEU A 254 -21.49 1.27 -23.00
CA LEU A 254 -22.24 1.45 -24.23
C LEU A 254 -23.61 2.10 -23.98
N ALA A 255 -24.37 1.64 -22.99
CA ALA A 255 -25.65 2.24 -22.63
C ALA A 255 -25.48 3.71 -22.20
N GLN A 256 -24.47 4.01 -21.37
CA GLN A 256 -24.17 5.38 -20.96
C GLN A 256 -23.76 6.28 -22.14
N ALA A 257 -23.01 5.75 -23.11
CA ALA A 257 -22.70 6.46 -24.34
C ALA A 257 -23.97 6.75 -25.15
N GLY A 258 -24.90 5.79 -25.23
CA GLY A 258 -26.23 5.99 -25.82
C GLY A 258 -26.95 7.18 -25.19
N TRP A 259 -27.05 7.22 -23.86
CA TRP A 259 -27.66 8.33 -23.13
C TRP A 259 -26.95 9.68 -23.37
N THR A 260 -25.62 9.66 -23.39
CA THR A 260 -24.81 10.87 -23.63
C THR A 260 -25.04 11.45 -25.02
N PHE A 261 -25.29 10.61 -26.03
CA PHE A 261 -25.50 11.05 -27.41
C PHE A 261 -26.97 11.25 -27.79
N LEU A 262 -27.92 10.98 -26.90
CA LEU A 262 -29.35 10.96 -27.24
C LEU A 262 -29.84 12.29 -27.85
N GLU A 263 -29.52 13.41 -27.21
CA GLU A 263 -29.85 14.75 -27.72
C GLU A 263 -28.95 15.20 -28.89
N PRO A 264 -27.61 15.12 -28.81
CA PRO A 264 -26.76 15.68 -29.86
C PRO A 264 -26.71 14.84 -31.15
N ASP A 265 -26.94 13.53 -31.09
CA ASP A 265 -26.85 12.61 -32.24
C ASP A 265 -27.68 11.33 -31.98
N ALA A 266 -29.00 11.42 -32.13
CA ALA A 266 -29.94 10.33 -31.86
C ALA A 266 -29.65 9.05 -32.66
N VAL A 267 -29.14 9.16 -33.89
CA VAL A 267 -28.77 7.99 -34.72
C VAL A 267 -27.58 7.25 -34.10
N ARG A 268 -26.57 7.99 -33.64
CA ARG A 268 -25.43 7.40 -32.92
C ARG A 268 -25.85 6.81 -31.59
N ALA A 269 -26.74 7.49 -30.86
CA ALA A 269 -27.28 6.98 -29.60
C ALA A 269 -27.94 5.61 -29.79
N ALA A 270 -28.78 5.47 -30.82
CA ALA A 270 -29.42 4.20 -31.17
C ALA A 270 -28.37 3.09 -31.40
N GLY A 271 -27.32 3.38 -32.18
CA GLY A 271 -26.25 2.41 -32.43
C GLY A 271 -25.48 1.98 -31.17
N TYR A 272 -25.35 2.85 -30.17
CA TYR A 272 -24.75 2.46 -28.88
C TYR A 272 -25.68 1.58 -28.04
N PHE A 273 -26.99 1.89 -27.98
CA PHE A 273 -27.95 1.06 -27.26
C PHE A 273 -28.11 -0.33 -27.90
N GLU A 274 -28.12 -0.43 -29.22
CA GLU A 274 -28.12 -1.71 -29.94
C GLU A 274 -26.92 -2.58 -29.55
N ARG A 275 -25.71 -1.99 -29.55
CA ARG A 275 -24.49 -2.67 -29.11
C ARG A 275 -24.55 -3.05 -27.63
N ALA A 276 -25.08 -2.17 -26.78
CA ALA A 276 -25.23 -2.44 -25.34
C ALA A 276 -26.13 -3.66 -25.10
N LEU A 277 -27.29 -3.72 -25.76
CA LEU A 277 -28.22 -4.84 -25.68
C LEU A 277 -27.61 -6.14 -26.22
N ALA A 278 -26.87 -6.06 -27.33
CA ALA A 278 -26.14 -7.22 -27.86
C ALA A 278 -25.07 -7.74 -26.88
N SER A 279 -24.49 -6.86 -26.07
CA SER A 279 -23.55 -7.19 -24.98
C SER A 279 -24.23 -7.52 -23.64
N GLY A 280 -25.56 -7.65 -23.60
CA GLY A 280 -26.30 -8.04 -22.39
C GLY A 280 -26.71 -6.90 -21.46
N ALA A 281 -26.82 -5.66 -21.96
CA ALA A 281 -27.47 -4.58 -21.21
C ALA A 281 -28.95 -4.89 -20.92
N ASP A 282 -29.50 -4.19 -19.93
CA ASP A 282 -30.87 -4.40 -19.45
C ASP A 282 -31.92 -3.60 -20.24
N GLU A 283 -33.16 -3.65 -19.74
CA GLU A 283 -34.31 -2.95 -20.33
C GLU A 283 -34.16 -1.41 -20.31
N ASP A 284 -33.27 -0.83 -19.49
CA ASP A 284 -32.98 0.61 -19.53
C ASP A 284 -32.33 1.01 -20.86
N ALA A 285 -31.38 0.21 -21.33
CA ALA A 285 -30.78 0.38 -22.65
C ALA A 285 -31.81 0.21 -23.78
N ARG A 286 -32.81 -0.67 -23.59
CA ARG A 286 -33.91 -0.84 -24.54
C ARG A 286 -34.82 0.40 -24.58
N ARG A 287 -35.15 0.98 -23.42
CA ARG A 287 -35.88 2.26 -23.35
C ARG A 287 -35.10 3.35 -24.09
N GLY A 288 -33.80 3.43 -23.85
CA GLY A 288 -32.90 4.34 -24.57
C GLY A 288 -32.95 4.15 -26.08
N LEU A 289 -32.92 2.90 -26.56
CA LEU A 289 -33.04 2.59 -27.99
C LEU A 289 -34.36 3.07 -28.59
N VAL A 290 -35.48 2.85 -27.90
CA VAL A 290 -36.79 3.36 -28.35
C VAL A 290 -36.77 4.88 -28.46
N MET A 291 -36.28 5.57 -27.43
CA MET A 291 -36.19 7.03 -27.42
C MET A 291 -35.29 7.55 -28.54
N ALA A 292 -34.13 6.95 -28.75
CA ALA A 292 -33.20 7.31 -29.81
C ALA A 292 -33.80 7.08 -31.20
N ALA A 293 -34.48 5.95 -31.41
CA ALA A 293 -35.16 5.66 -32.66
C ALA A 293 -36.29 6.66 -32.96
N LEU A 294 -37.09 7.04 -31.95
CA LEU A 294 -38.13 8.07 -32.09
C LEU A 294 -37.54 9.44 -32.39
N ALA A 295 -36.48 9.85 -31.67
CA ALA A 295 -35.79 11.12 -31.89
C ALA A 295 -35.13 11.18 -33.29
N ALA A 296 -34.67 10.04 -33.81
CA ALA A 296 -34.16 9.92 -35.17
C ALA A 296 -35.26 9.78 -36.26
N GLY A 297 -36.54 9.76 -35.88
CA GLY A 297 -37.66 9.56 -36.81
C GLY A 297 -37.81 8.13 -37.36
N ASN A 298 -37.08 7.15 -36.80
CA ASN A 298 -37.12 5.75 -37.22
C ASN A 298 -38.20 4.96 -36.47
N ILE A 299 -39.47 5.23 -36.83
CA ILE A 299 -40.64 4.58 -36.22
C ILE A 299 -40.61 3.05 -36.33
N PRO A 300 -40.20 2.43 -37.46
CA PRO A 300 -40.06 0.98 -37.54
C PRO A 300 -39.09 0.40 -36.49
N ALA A 301 -37.91 1.02 -36.32
CA ALA A 301 -36.94 0.56 -35.32
C ALA A 301 -37.47 0.73 -33.89
N ALA A 302 -38.16 1.84 -33.59
CA ALA A 302 -38.80 2.04 -32.29
C ALA A 302 -39.82 0.92 -31.97
N ARG A 303 -40.69 0.58 -32.93
CA ARG A 303 -41.66 -0.52 -32.77
C ARG A 303 -40.99 -1.87 -32.57
N GLN A 304 -39.92 -2.14 -33.32
CA GLN A 304 -39.16 -3.37 -33.18
C GLN A 304 -38.54 -3.48 -31.78
N ALA A 305 -37.91 -2.41 -31.28
CA ALA A 305 -37.34 -2.39 -29.94
C ALA A 305 -38.41 -2.63 -28.86
N ILE A 306 -39.60 -2.02 -28.98
CA ILE A 306 -40.74 -2.26 -28.08
C ILE A 306 -41.20 -3.73 -28.13
N ALA A 307 -41.33 -4.30 -29.33
CA ALA A 307 -41.80 -5.68 -29.50
C ALA A 307 -40.83 -6.73 -28.93
N GLN A 308 -39.56 -6.39 -28.80
CA GLN A 308 -38.52 -7.25 -28.24
C GLN A 308 -38.35 -7.08 -26.71
N ALA A 309 -39.11 -6.18 -26.08
CA ALA A 309 -39.08 -5.98 -24.63
C ALA A 309 -39.66 -7.18 -23.88
N GLY A 310 -39.01 -7.58 -22.78
CA GLY A 310 -39.55 -8.61 -21.90
C GLY A 310 -40.88 -8.20 -21.26
N ASP A 311 -41.04 -6.90 -20.99
CA ASP A 311 -42.27 -6.27 -20.53
C ASP A 311 -42.42 -4.87 -21.16
N PRO A 312 -43.30 -4.71 -22.17
CA PRO A 312 -43.52 -3.41 -22.82
C PRO A 312 -43.97 -2.30 -21.86
N ALA A 313 -44.55 -2.64 -20.69
CA ALA A 313 -44.97 -1.65 -19.70
C ALA A 313 -43.79 -0.97 -18.98
N GLN A 314 -42.58 -1.53 -19.07
CA GLN A 314 -41.36 -0.94 -18.49
C GLN A 314 -40.68 0.07 -19.42
N LEU A 315 -41.18 0.24 -20.64
CA LEU A 315 -40.66 1.17 -21.64
C LEU A 315 -41.39 2.52 -21.69
N THR A 316 -42.48 2.67 -20.92
CA THR A 316 -43.30 3.89 -20.85
C THR A 316 -42.87 4.84 -19.74
#